data_AF-A0A1H5J593-F1
#
_entry.id   AF-A0A1H5J593-F1
#
_cell.length_a   1.000
_cell.length_b   1.000
_cell.length_c   1.000
_cell.angle_alpha   90.00
_cell.angle_beta   90.00
_cell.angle_gamma   90.00
#
_symmetry.space_group_name_H-M   'P 1'
#
loop_
_entity.id
_entity.type
_entity.pdbx_description
1 polymer ?
#
loop_
_entity_poly.entity_id
_entity_poly.type
_entity_poly.pdbx_seq_one_letter_code
_entity_poly.pdbx_strand_id
1 'polypeptide(L)'
;MATYEDPVRDAFEVREAMRGLAHATRHPPDRITAYRTLESLRWATDALQTTLEQLADAYDGYAGSDTMIGGDPVAGAAATRKITSRLRRGARNARRMAQMVTEAWDLEDRTDYVAPPPPGRTAWQAPAAPPPPPPPSQRLLPRTSSPAWTPPGAADDGGLGL
;
A
#
# COMPACT_ATOMS: atom_id res chain seq x y z
N MET A 1 23.41 16.52 9.04
CA MET A 1 22.55 15.80 10.01
C MET A 1 21.57 16.82 10.52
N ALA A 2 20.27 16.51 10.47
CA ALA A 2 19.22 17.42 10.90
C ALA A 2 19.49 17.90 12.32
N THR A 3 19.43 19.21 12.48
CA THR A 3 19.65 19.91 13.75
C THR A 3 18.36 20.01 14.55
N TYR A 4 17.20 19.99 13.88
CA TYR A 4 15.86 20.18 14.44
C TYR A 4 15.63 21.54 15.13
N GLU A 5 16.64 22.42 15.11
CA GLU A 5 16.64 23.72 15.80
C GLU A 5 17.02 24.86 14.85
N ASP A 6 17.74 24.58 13.76
CA ASP A 6 18.06 25.55 12.70
C ASP A 6 17.26 25.24 11.43
N PRO A 7 16.08 25.87 11.23
CA PRO A 7 15.22 25.59 10.09
C PRO A 7 15.87 25.95 8.74
N VAL A 8 16.82 26.89 8.71
CA VAL A 8 17.51 27.28 7.47
C VAL A 8 18.50 26.20 7.07
N ARG A 9 19.31 25.73 8.02
CA ARG A 9 20.25 24.63 7.79
C ARG A 9 19.52 23.34 7.44
N ASP A 10 18.46 23.00 8.17
CA ASP A 10 17.68 21.79 7.91
C ASP A 10 17.00 21.83 6.53
N ALA A 11 16.50 23.00 6.11
CA ALA A 11 15.97 23.19 4.75
C ALA A 11 17.04 22.98 3.67
N PHE A 12 18.29 23.40 3.92
CA PHE A 12 19.41 23.12 3.01
C PHE A 12 19.69 21.61 2.93
N GLU A 13 19.71 20.91 4.06
CA GLU A 13 19.92 19.46 4.08
C GLU A 13 18.81 18.71 3.33
N VAL A 14 17.55 19.10 3.51
CA VAL A 14 16.41 18.56 2.74
C VAL A 14 16.62 18.77 1.24
N ARG A 15 17.05 19.96 0.83
CA ARG A 15 17.31 20.28 -0.58
C ARG A 15 18.37 19.36 -1.18
N GLU A 16 19.48 19.16 -0.49
CA GLU A 16 20.56 18.29 -0.97
C GLU A 16 20.15 16.81 -0.95
N ALA A 17 19.42 16.36 0.07
CA ALA A 17 18.87 15.01 0.14
C ALA A 17 17.92 14.71 -1.02
N MET A 18 17.01 15.63 -1.35
CA MET A 18 16.08 15.48 -2.48
C MET A 18 16.81 15.46 -3.82
N ARG A 19 17.87 16.28 -3.98
CA ARG A 19 18.73 16.22 -5.17
C ARG A 19 19.46 14.88 -5.30
N GLY A 20 20.00 14.38 -4.19
CA GLY A 20 20.64 13.07 -4.13
C GLY A 20 19.67 11.94 -4.49
N LEU A 21 18.46 11.97 -3.94
CA LEU A 21 17.42 11.00 -4.25
C LEU A 21 17.00 11.05 -5.72
N ALA A 22 16.80 12.24 -6.27
CA ALA A 22 16.48 12.44 -7.69
C ALA A 22 17.61 11.95 -8.62
N HIS A 23 18.87 12.04 -8.18
CA HIS A 23 20.00 11.48 -8.93
C HIS A 23 20.05 9.95 -8.84
N ALA A 24 19.89 9.38 -7.64
CA ALA A 24 19.94 7.94 -7.42
C ALA A 24 18.83 7.20 -8.17
N THR A 25 17.61 7.75 -8.20
CA THR A 25 16.44 7.16 -8.87
C THR A 25 16.47 7.28 -10.40
N ARG A 26 17.48 7.92 -11.00
CA ARG A 26 17.69 7.88 -12.46
C ARG A 26 17.93 6.48 -12.98
N HIS A 27 18.51 5.62 -12.14
CA HIS A 27 18.62 4.20 -12.39
C HIS A 27 17.52 3.52 -11.56
N PRO A 28 16.64 2.72 -12.19
CA PRO A 28 15.59 2.03 -11.46
C PRO A 28 16.18 1.18 -10.33
N PRO A 29 15.84 1.45 -9.06
CA PRO A 29 16.29 0.62 -7.95
C PRO A 29 15.70 -0.80 -8.05
N ASP A 30 16.33 -1.77 -7.38
CA ASP A 30 15.66 -3.04 -7.14
C ASP A 30 14.39 -2.83 -6.30
N ARG A 31 13.50 -3.81 -6.28
CA ARG A 31 12.18 -3.65 -5.66
C ARG A 31 12.22 -3.35 -4.16
N ILE A 32 13.11 -4.00 -3.42
CA ILE A 32 13.22 -3.78 -1.97
C ILE A 32 13.64 -2.33 -1.74
N THR A 33 14.60 -1.85 -2.52
CA THR A 33 15.04 -0.45 -2.48
C THR A 33 13.96 0.52 -2.92
N ALA A 34 13.19 0.20 -3.97
CA ALA A 34 12.06 1.02 -4.45
C ALA A 34 10.98 1.17 -3.36
N TYR A 35 10.60 0.06 -2.72
CA TYR A 35 9.60 0.03 -1.65
C TYR A 35 10.01 0.90 -0.45
N ARG A 36 11.26 0.75 0.03
CA ARG A 36 11.79 1.59 1.13
C ARG A 36 11.90 3.07 0.75
N THR A 37 12.15 3.34 -0.53
CA THR A 37 12.18 4.70 -1.07
C THR A 37 10.79 5.34 -1.04
N LEU A 38 9.74 4.60 -1.43
CA LEU A 38 8.35 5.06 -1.36
C LEU A 38 7.92 5.34 0.08
N GLU A 39 8.27 4.45 1.02
CA GLU A 39 8.01 4.67 2.45
C GLU A 39 8.68 5.97 2.95
N SER A 40 9.96 6.15 2.65
CA SER A 40 10.71 7.36 3.05
C SER A 40 10.13 8.64 2.44
N LEU A 41 9.68 8.58 1.17
CA LEU A 41 9.03 9.70 0.49
C LEU A 41 7.68 10.07 1.10
N ARG A 42 6.89 9.09 1.55
CA ARG A 42 5.65 9.34 2.29
C ARG A 42 5.95 10.17 3.55
N TRP A 43 6.87 9.70 4.39
CA TRP A 43 7.25 10.40 5.63
C TRP A 43 7.80 11.81 5.34
N ALA A 44 8.65 11.96 4.32
CA ALA A 44 9.19 13.26 3.92
C ALA A 44 8.09 14.22 3.44
N THR A 45 7.05 13.72 2.79
CA THR A 45 5.93 14.54 2.28
C THR A 45 4.99 14.97 3.41
N ASP A 46 4.75 14.11 4.41
CA ASP A 46 4.00 14.47 5.63
C ASP A 46 4.75 15.53 6.46
N ALA A 47 6.07 15.39 6.57
CA ALA A 47 6.93 16.41 7.19
C ALA A 47 6.86 17.73 6.42
N LEU A 48 6.92 17.71 5.09
CA LEU A 48 6.77 18.90 4.25
C LEU A 48 5.41 19.58 4.45
N GLN A 49 4.30 18.81 4.54
CA GLN A 49 3.00 19.37 4.88
C GLN A 49 3.07 20.15 6.20
N THR A 50 3.60 19.52 7.24
CA THR A 50 3.72 20.11 8.59
C THR A 50 4.55 21.40 8.56
N THR A 51 5.71 21.38 7.88
CA THR A 51 6.56 22.57 7.75
C THR A 51 5.84 23.71 7.02
N LEU A 52 5.07 23.41 5.95
CA LEU A 52 4.31 24.42 5.22
C LEU A 52 3.16 25.01 6.05
N GLU A 53 2.52 24.20 6.90
CA GLU A 53 1.51 24.66 7.86
C GLU A 53 2.14 25.59 8.91
N GLN A 54 3.25 25.18 9.52
CA GLN A 54 3.98 25.99 10.50
C GLN A 54 4.47 27.33 9.91
N LEU A 55 5.01 27.33 8.69
CA LEU A 55 5.38 28.56 8.00
C LEU A 55 4.15 29.43 7.73
N ALA A 56 3.02 28.84 7.33
CA ALA A 56 1.81 29.61 7.10
C ALA A 56 1.35 30.33 8.37
N ASP A 57 1.39 29.66 9.52
CA ASP A 57 0.99 30.23 10.80
C ASP A 57 1.97 31.31 11.27
N ALA A 58 3.28 31.12 11.03
CA ALA A 58 4.28 32.16 11.27
C ALA A 58 4.00 33.43 10.43
N TYR A 59 3.72 33.27 9.13
CA TYR A 59 3.34 34.41 8.28
C TYR A 59 2.01 35.04 8.70
N ASP A 60 1.03 34.26 9.16
CA ASP A 60 -0.22 34.83 9.70
C ASP A 60 0.08 35.75 10.90
N GLY A 61 1.02 35.35 11.77
CA GLY A 61 1.52 36.16 12.88
C GLY A 61 2.29 37.43 12.46
N TYR A 62 2.91 37.45 11.27
CA TYR A 62 3.58 38.64 10.73
C TYR A 62 2.60 39.66 10.12
N ALA A 63 1.35 39.27 9.89
CA ALA A 63 0.37 40.15 9.26
C ALA A 63 -0.01 41.29 10.21
N GLY A 64 0.48 42.50 9.94
CA GLY A 64 0.16 43.70 10.71
C GLY A 64 1.11 44.00 11.88
N SER A 65 2.24 43.28 11.99
CA SER A 65 3.34 43.67 12.89
C SER A 65 4.26 44.69 12.22
N ASP A 66 5.19 44.24 11.37
CA ASP A 66 6.27 45.06 10.81
C ASP A 66 6.42 44.92 9.28
N THR A 67 5.45 44.31 8.60
CA THR A 67 5.53 44.11 7.14
C THR A 67 5.06 45.35 6.39
N MET A 68 5.95 46.00 5.64
CA MET A 68 5.63 47.10 4.72
C MET A 68 6.14 46.81 3.31
N ILE A 69 5.40 47.22 2.30
CA ILE A 69 5.86 47.23 0.90
C ILE A 69 5.92 48.68 0.44
N GLY A 70 7.12 49.18 0.16
CA GLY A 70 7.31 50.59 -0.25
C GLY A 70 6.83 51.61 0.80
N GLY A 71 6.83 51.24 2.08
CA GLY A 71 6.29 52.06 3.17
C GLY A 71 4.78 51.94 3.41
N ASP A 72 4.06 51.12 2.62
CA ASP A 72 2.63 50.87 2.82
C ASP A 72 2.40 49.61 3.69
N PRO A 73 1.87 49.75 4.92
CA PRO A 73 1.56 48.64 5.81
C PRO A 73 0.34 47.83 5.36
N VAL A 74 -0.61 48.43 4.65
CA VAL A 74 -1.78 47.72 4.10
C VAL A 74 -1.35 46.79 2.98
N ALA A 75 -0.48 47.28 2.08
CA ALA A 75 0.12 46.46 1.04
C ALA A 75 0.96 45.32 1.63
N GLY A 76 1.74 45.60 2.70
CA GLY A 76 2.50 44.59 3.43
C GLY A 76 1.61 43.49 4.03
N ALA A 77 0.55 43.88 4.76
CA ALA A 77 -0.41 42.92 5.33
C ALA A 77 -1.12 42.09 4.24
N ALA A 78 -1.49 42.69 3.11
CA ALA A 78 -2.09 41.97 1.99
C ALA A 78 -1.12 40.95 1.37
N ALA A 79 0.16 41.29 1.23
CA ALA A 79 1.19 40.37 0.74
C ALA A 79 1.41 39.20 1.70
N THR A 80 1.50 39.46 3.00
CA THR A 80 1.64 38.42 4.03
C THR A 80 0.49 37.43 4.00
N ARG A 81 -0.76 37.91 3.97
CA ARG A 81 -1.96 37.03 3.82
C ARG A 81 -1.90 36.19 2.54
N LYS A 82 -1.38 36.76 1.45
CA LYS A 82 -1.20 36.07 0.17
C LYS A 82 -0.13 34.98 0.25
N ILE A 83 0.93 35.16 1.05
CA ILE A 83 1.93 34.14 1.35
C ILE A 83 1.29 33.01 2.18
N THR A 84 0.62 33.34 3.29
CA THR A 84 -0.10 32.37 4.14
C THR A 84 -1.05 31.50 3.33
N SER A 85 -1.86 32.11 2.45
CA SER A 85 -2.79 31.38 1.58
C SER A 85 -2.07 30.40 0.63
N ARG A 86 -0.93 30.81 0.06
CA ARG A 86 -0.11 29.96 -0.81
C ARG A 86 0.50 28.80 -0.05
N LEU A 87 1.04 29.03 1.15
CA LEU A 87 1.63 28.00 1.99
C LEU A 87 0.58 26.97 2.42
N ARG A 88 -0.60 27.40 2.88
CA ARG A 88 -1.72 26.50 3.20
C ARG A 88 -2.17 25.68 1.99
N ARG A 89 -2.18 26.27 0.77
CA ARG A 89 -2.45 25.52 -0.46
C ARG A 89 -1.34 24.50 -0.75
N GLY A 90 -0.07 24.88 -0.56
CA GLY A 90 1.07 23.99 -0.67
C GLY A 90 0.97 22.78 0.26
N ALA A 91 0.62 23.00 1.53
CA ALA A 91 0.42 21.94 2.52
C ALA A 91 -0.67 20.94 2.07
N ARG A 92 -1.81 21.42 1.57
CA ARG A 92 -2.86 20.55 1.02
C ARG A 92 -2.38 19.73 -0.18
N ASN A 93 -1.54 20.31 -1.04
CA ASN A 93 -0.95 19.59 -2.16
C ASN A 93 0.05 18.54 -1.68
N ALA A 94 0.89 18.84 -0.68
CA ALA A 94 1.79 17.88 -0.05
C ALA A 94 1.01 16.71 0.53
N ARG A 95 -0.06 16.96 1.29
CA ARG A 95 -0.95 15.90 1.79
C ARG A 95 -1.48 14.99 0.69
N ARG A 96 -1.92 15.56 -0.43
CA ARG A 96 -2.38 14.79 -1.59
C ARG A 96 -1.27 13.96 -2.22
N MET A 97 -0.05 14.50 -2.29
CA MET A 97 1.13 13.75 -2.74
C MET A 97 1.44 12.57 -1.81
N ALA A 98 1.39 12.76 -0.48
CA ALA A 98 1.61 11.69 0.49
C ALA A 98 0.58 10.55 0.34
N GLN A 99 -0.68 10.90 0.08
CA GLN A 99 -1.74 9.93 -0.21
C GLN A 99 -1.43 9.12 -1.47
N MET A 100 -1.08 9.77 -2.59
CA MET A 100 -0.73 9.08 -3.84
C MET A 100 0.51 8.16 -3.69
N VAL A 101 1.51 8.58 -2.91
CA VAL A 101 2.69 7.74 -2.62
C VAL A 101 2.32 6.53 -1.77
N THR A 102 1.42 6.72 -0.79
CA THR A 102 0.92 5.62 0.05
C THR A 102 0.11 4.62 -0.77
N GLU A 103 -0.75 5.10 -1.66
CA GLU A 103 -1.50 4.25 -2.60
C GLU A 103 -0.56 3.44 -3.50
N ALA A 104 0.50 4.07 -4.03
CA ALA A 104 1.50 3.36 -4.83
C ALA A 104 2.26 2.30 -4.02
N TRP A 105 2.57 2.59 -2.75
CA TRP A 105 3.22 1.66 -1.84
C TRP A 105 2.30 0.47 -1.49
N ASP A 106 1.03 0.71 -1.20
CA ASP A 106 0.03 -0.34 -0.95
C ASP A 106 -0.21 -1.23 -2.17
N LEU A 107 -0.13 -0.66 -3.39
CA LEU A 107 -0.23 -1.43 -4.64
C LEU A 107 1.01 -2.30 -4.87
N GLU A 108 2.21 -1.80 -4.56
CA GLU A 108 3.46 -2.58 -4.66
C GLU A 108 3.42 -3.79 -3.71
N ASP A 109 2.98 -3.59 -2.47
CA ASP A 109 2.85 -4.66 -1.46
C ASP A 109 1.93 -5.80 -1.91
N ARG A 110 0.88 -5.47 -2.65
CA ARG A 110 -0.12 -6.42 -3.15
C ARG A 110 0.24 -7.06 -4.49
N THR A 111 1.35 -6.67 -5.10
CA THR A 111 1.70 -7.14 -6.45
C THR A 111 2.55 -8.41 -6.34
N ASP A 112 1.97 -9.54 -6.73
CA ASP A 112 2.72 -10.78 -6.93
C ASP A 112 3.58 -10.69 -8.18
N TYR A 113 4.85 -11.08 -8.04
CA TYR A 113 5.79 -11.00 -9.13
C TYR A 113 6.28 -12.37 -9.56
N VAL A 114 5.99 -12.71 -10.81
CA VAL A 114 6.48 -13.94 -11.45
C VAL A 114 7.86 -13.70 -12.03
N ALA A 115 8.73 -14.71 -11.97
CA ALA A 115 10.02 -14.67 -12.65
C ALA A 115 9.85 -14.35 -14.15
N PRO A 116 10.79 -13.61 -14.77
CA PRO A 116 10.71 -13.32 -16.19
C PRO A 116 10.56 -14.63 -16.96
N PRO A 117 9.59 -14.72 -17.89
CA PRO A 117 9.48 -15.89 -18.73
C PRO A 117 10.80 -16.07 -19.53
N PRO A 118 11.20 -17.32 -19.83
CA PRO A 118 12.37 -17.55 -20.68
C PRO A 118 12.21 -16.84 -22.04
N PRO A 119 13.31 -16.50 -22.73
CA PRO A 119 13.27 -15.79 -24.00
C PRO A 119 12.30 -16.46 -24.97
N GLY A 120 11.38 -15.68 -25.55
CA GLY A 120 10.36 -16.17 -26.48
C GLY A 120 9.02 -16.58 -25.84
N ARG A 121 8.83 -16.41 -24.52
CA ARG A 121 7.51 -16.50 -23.86
C ARG A 121 7.13 -15.18 -23.18
N THR A 122 5.83 -14.91 -23.06
CA THR A 122 5.29 -13.84 -22.20
C THR A 122 4.84 -14.40 -20.85
N ALA A 123 4.79 -13.57 -19.80
CA ALA A 123 4.41 -14.02 -18.44
C ALA A 123 3.02 -14.69 -18.39
N TRP A 124 2.11 -14.29 -19.28
CA TRP A 124 0.78 -14.87 -19.47
C TRP A 124 0.76 -16.27 -20.11
N GLN A 125 1.93 -16.80 -20.53
CA GLN A 125 2.09 -18.11 -21.16
C GLN A 125 2.76 -19.13 -20.23
N ALA A 126 3.02 -18.79 -18.97
CA ALA A 126 3.38 -19.80 -17.98
C ALA A 126 2.18 -20.75 -17.79
N PRO A 127 2.40 -22.09 -17.75
CA PRO A 127 1.29 -23.01 -17.52
C PRO A 127 0.64 -22.66 -16.18
N ALA A 128 -0.69 -22.51 -16.19
CA ALA A 128 -1.47 -22.40 -14.96
C ALA A 128 -1.04 -23.54 -14.02
N ALA A 129 -0.88 -23.22 -12.72
CA ALA A 129 -0.57 -24.23 -11.72
C ALA A 129 -1.49 -25.44 -11.92
N PRO A 130 -0.98 -26.69 -11.86
CA PRO A 130 -1.81 -27.86 -12.04
C PRO A 130 -2.99 -27.78 -11.06
N PRO A 131 -4.22 -28.13 -11.50
CA PRO A 131 -5.38 -28.09 -10.62
C PRO A 131 -5.08 -28.87 -9.34
N PRO A 132 -5.61 -28.45 -8.18
CA PRO A 132 -5.43 -29.19 -6.94
C PRO A 132 -5.82 -30.66 -7.17
N PRO A 133 -5.09 -31.63 -6.59
CA PRO A 133 -5.39 -33.04 -6.77
C PRO A 133 -6.86 -33.30 -6.39
N PRO A 134 -7.57 -34.18 -7.12
CA PRO A 134 -8.94 -34.52 -6.77
C PRO A 134 -8.99 -34.99 -5.31
N PRO A 135 -10.07 -34.70 -4.57
CA PRO A 135 -10.21 -35.20 -3.20
C PRO A 135 -10.00 -36.72 -3.21
N PRO A 136 -9.35 -37.28 -2.18
CA PRO A 136 -9.04 -38.71 -2.14
C PRO A 136 -10.34 -39.49 -2.36
N SER A 137 -10.35 -40.34 -3.39
CA SER A 137 -11.47 -41.24 -3.66
C SER A 137 -11.80 -41.97 -2.37
N GLN A 138 -12.99 -41.70 -1.82
CA GLN A 138 -13.51 -42.49 -0.70
C GLN A 138 -13.49 -43.93 -1.19
N ARG A 139 -12.58 -44.75 -0.64
CA ARG A 139 -12.57 -46.19 -0.89
C ARG A 139 -13.98 -46.66 -0.58
N LEU A 140 -14.72 -47.05 -1.61
CA LEU A 140 -15.91 -47.87 -1.46
C LEU A 140 -15.44 -49.09 -0.66
N LEU A 141 -15.77 -49.10 0.64
CA LEU A 141 -15.59 -50.28 1.47
C LEU A 141 -16.31 -51.43 0.76
N PRO A 142 -15.73 -52.64 0.72
CA PRO A 142 -16.40 -53.78 0.12
C PRO A 142 -17.78 -53.91 0.76
N ARG A 143 -18.82 -53.91 -0.08
CA ARG A 143 -20.19 -54.24 0.32
C ARG A 143 -20.12 -55.52 1.14
N THR A 144 -20.49 -55.43 2.41
CA THR A 144 -20.67 -56.61 3.25
C THR A 144 -21.71 -57.49 2.55
N SER A 145 -21.30 -58.70 2.21
CA SER A 145 -22.14 -59.76 1.69
C SER A 145 -23.32 -59.97 2.65
N SER A 146 -24.54 -59.73 2.16
CA SER A 146 -25.76 -60.14 2.85
C SER A 146 -25.74 -61.66 3.09
N PRO A 147 -26.20 -62.15 4.25
CA PRO A 147 -26.24 -63.58 4.52
C PRO A 147 -27.24 -64.29 3.60
N ALA A 148 -26.84 -65.48 3.16
CA ALA A 148 -27.62 -66.39 2.32
C ALA A 148 -28.94 -66.77 3.00
N TRP A 149 -30.04 -66.60 2.25
CA TRP A 149 -31.36 -67.10 2.61
C TRP A 149 -31.38 -68.64 2.50
N THR A 150 -31.67 -69.31 3.61
CA THR A 150 -31.89 -70.76 3.70
C THR A 150 -33.39 -71.07 3.56
N PRO A 151 -33.81 -71.96 2.64
CA PRO A 151 -35.19 -72.41 2.58
C PRO A 151 -35.50 -73.43 3.70
N PRO A 152 -36.70 -73.39 4.32
CA PRO A 152 -37.11 -74.37 5.32
C PRO A 152 -37.51 -75.70 4.65
N GLY A 153 -36.90 -76.79 5.12
CA GLY A 153 -37.27 -78.16 4.78
C GLY A 153 -38.37 -78.70 5.70
N ALA A 154 -39.38 -79.30 5.06
CA ALA A 154 -40.33 -80.32 5.50
C ALA A 154 -40.55 -80.53 7.01
N ALA A 155 -41.76 -80.17 7.46
CA ALA A 155 -42.47 -80.92 8.49
C ALA A 155 -43.81 -81.36 7.90
N ASP A 156 -43.88 -82.65 7.57
CA ASP A 156 -45.11 -83.39 7.29
C ASP A 156 -45.95 -83.53 8.58
N ASP A 157 -47.26 -83.57 8.34
CA ASP A 157 -48.28 -84.39 8.98
C ASP A 157 -48.77 -84.15 10.43
N GLY A 158 -50.10 -83.96 10.49
CA GLY A 158 -50.95 -84.19 11.65
C GLY A 158 -51.60 -82.89 12.15
N GLY A 159 -52.84 -82.55 11.85
CA GLY A 159 -54.02 -83.42 11.84
C GLY A 159 -54.85 -83.17 13.10
N LEU A 160 -55.92 -82.39 12.92
CA LEU A 160 -57.22 -82.43 13.62
C LEU A 160 -57.30 -82.00 15.09
N GLY A 161 -58.36 -81.21 15.38
CA GLY A 161 -59.04 -81.30 16.67
C GLY A 161 -59.71 -80.02 17.16
N LEU A 162 -60.90 -79.75 16.61
CA LEU A 162 -62.06 -79.08 17.23
C LEU A 162 -61.90 -77.68 17.83
#